data_AF-A0A2C9KVT9-F1
#
_entry.id   AF-A0A2C9KVT9-F1
#
_cell.length_a   1.000
_cell.length_b   1.000
_cell.length_c   1.000
_cell.angle_alpha   90.00
_cell.angle_beta   90.00
_cell.angle_gamma   90.00
#
_symmetry.space_group_name_H-M   'P 1'
#
loop_
_entity.id
_entity.type
_entity.pdbx_description
1 polymer ?
#
loop_
_entity_poly.entity_id
_entity_poly.type
_entity_poly.pdbx_seq_one_letter_code
_entity_poly.pdbx_strand_id
1 'polypeptide(L)'
;GVEITNFSSSWNNGLAFCALIHHFFPNAFDFNSLEASKRRYNFTLAFDTAEKEADIAPLLDVEDMVKMKNPDWKCVFTYVQSIYRHLKDHENNKANPIEQ
;
A
#
# COMPACT_ATOMS: atom_id res chain seq x y z
N GLY A 1 12.59 -8.24 7.00
CA GLY A 1 12.33 -7.52 5.74
C GLY A 1 11.15 -8.15 5.04
N VAL A 2 10.49 -7.41 4.14
CA VAL A 2 9.41 -7.94 3.30
C VAL A 2 10.02 -8.45 1.99
N GLU A 3 9.85 -9.72 1.70
CA GLU A 3 10.32 -10.32 0.44
C GLU A 3 9.18 -10.36 -0.57
N ILE A 4 9.38 -9.72 -1.72
CA ILE A 4 8.38 -9.65 -2.80
C ILE A 4 8.93 -10.38 -4.03
N THR A 5 8.32 -11.51 -4.37
CA THR A 5 8.71 -12.33 -5.53
C THR A 5 7.61 -12.42 -6.59
N ASN A 6 6.40 -11.93 -6.29
CA ASN A 6 5.24 -11.96 -7.17
C ASN A 6 4.20 -10.90 -6.76
N PHE A 7 3.17 -10.72 -7.58
CA PHE A 7 2.02 -9.83 -7.31
C PHE A 7 0.82 -10.57 -6.68
N SER A 8 1.02 -11.67 -5.96
CA SER A 8 -0.07 -12.41 -5.31
C SER A 8 0.27 -12.73 -3.85
N SER A 9 0.87 -13.88 -3.58
CA SER A 9 1.13 -14.36 -2.22
C SER A 9 2.07 -13.44 -1.42
N SER A 10 3.03 -12.77 -2.07
CA SER A 10 3.90 -11.79 -1.40
C SER A 10 3.16 -10.58 -0.83
N TRP A 11 1.93 -10.32 -1.29
CA TRP A 11 1.11 -9.18 -0.89
C TRP A 11 -0.04 -9.57 0.03
N ASN A 12 -0.19 -10.87 0.34
CA ASN A 12 -1.40 -11.39 0.99
C ASN A 12 -1.54 -11.00 2.47
N ASN A 13 -0.51 -10.46 3.11
CA ASN A 13 -0.51 -10.11 4.53
C ASN A 13 -0.50 -8.59 4.80
N GLY A 14 -0.58 -7.77 3.76
CA GLY A 14 -0.63 -6.32 3.85
C GLY A 14 0.72 -5.63 4.07
N LEU A 15 1.78 -6.33 4.51
CA LEU A 15 3.07 -5.69 4.82
C LEU A 15 3.75 -5.08 3.61
N ALA A 16 3.59 -5.68 2.42
CA ALA A 16 4.12 -5.12 1.18
C ALA A 16 3.46 -3.77 0.82
N PHE A 17 2.15 -3.65 1.06
CA PHE A 17 1.45 -2.37 0.91
C PHE A 17 1.91 -1.36 1.95
N CYS A 18 1.99 -1.74 3.24
CA CYS A 18 2.51 -0.87 4.28
C CYS A 18 3.93 -0.38 3.97
N ALA A 19 4.81 -1.26 3.46
CA ALA A 19 6.18 -0.91 3.12
C ALA A 19 6.23 0.12 1.98
N LEU A 20 5.39 -0.07 0.95
CA LEU A 20 5.29 0.87 -0.16
C LEU A 20 4.82 2.25 0.30
N ILE A 21 3.78 2.32 1.13
CA ILE A 21 3.27 3.59 1.66
C ILE A 21 4.29 4.26 2.59
N HIS A 22 4.88 3.50 3.52
CA HIS A 22 5.88 4.00 4.48
C HIS A 22 7.14 4.54 3.80
N HIS A 23 7.50 4.05 2.61
CA HIS A 23 8.62 4.62 1.84
C HIS A 23 8.41 6.11 1.50
N PHE A 24 7.18 6.50 1.15
CA PHE A 24 6.84 7.89 0.82
C PHE A 24 6.37 8.69 2.03
N PHE A 25 5.79 8.01 3.03
CA PHE A 25 5.26 8.62 4.24
C PHE A 25 5.83 7.94 5.50
N PRO A 26 7.13 8.10 5.80
CA PRO A 26 7.79 7.40 6.90
C PRO A 26 7.27 7.79 8.30
N ASN A 27 6.53 8.91 8.39
CA ASN A 27 5.95 9.40 9.65
C ASN A 27 4.47 9.03 9.83
N ALA A 28 3.85 8.34 8.87
CA ALA A 28 2.41 8.03 8.93
C ALA A 28 2.07 6.96 9.99
N PHE A 29 2.96 6.00 10.21
CA PHE A 29 2.81 4.93 11.19
C PHE A 29 4.16 4.22 11.47
N ASP A 30 4.28 3.54 12.60
CA ASP A 30 5.48 2.74 12.92
C ASP A 30 5.45 1.39 12.20
N PHE A 31 6.17 1.30 11.08
CA PHE A 31 6.27 0.06 10.29
C PHE A 31 6.91 -1.11 11.07
N ASN A 32 7.84 -0.84 11.99
CA ASN A 32 8.53 -1.90 12.71
C ASN A 32 7.64 -2.60 13.75
N SER A 33 6.53 -1.96 14.15
CA SER A 33 5.53 -2.55 15.03
C SER A 33 4.59 -3.54 14.33
N LEU A 34 4.62 -3.63 13.00
CA LEU A 34 3.66 -4.42 12.22
C LEU A 34 4.01 -5.92 12.20
N GLU A 35 2.96 -6.75 12.30
CA GLU A 35 3.08 -8.20 12.28
C GLU A 35 2.36 -8.81 11.07
N ALA A 36 2.99 -9.80 10.42
CA ALA A 36 2.39 -10.52 9.29
C ALA A 36 1.08 -11.26 9.66
N SER A 37 0.91 -11.59 10.95
CA SER A 37 -0.30 -12.25 11.48
C SER A 37 -1.52 -11.32 11.46
N LYS A 38 -1.32 -10.00 11.53
CA LYS A 38 -2.36 -8.97 11.66
C LYS A 38 -2.84 -8.46 10.30
N ARG A 39 -3.13 -9.39 9.38
CA ARG A 39 -3.45 -9.10 7.96
C ARG A 39 -4.48 -8.00 7.77
N ARG A 40 -5.63 -8.11 8.46
CA ARG A 40 -6.72 -7.12 8.40
C ARG A 40 -6.23 -5.72 8.75
N TYR A 41 -5.53 -5.61 9.88
CA TYR A 41 -4.98 -4.34 10.34
C TYR A 41 -3.99 -3.76 9.33
N ASN A 42 -3.09 -4.59 8.80
CA ASN A 42 -2.09 -4.14 7.82
C ASN A 42 -2.75 -3.61 6.54
N PHE A 43 -3.77 -4.30 6.00
CA PHE A 43 -4.48 -3.84 4.81
C PHE A 43 -5.23 -2.53 5.06
N THR A 44 -6.02 -2.46 6.13
CA THR A 44 -6.75 -1.25 6.51
C THR A 44 -5.78 -0.09 6.70
N LEU A 45 -4.72 -0.27 7.47
CA LEU A 45 -3.72 0.77 7.71
C LEU A 45 -3.10 1.27 6.40
N ALA A 46 -2.70 0.37 5.50
CA ALA A 46 -2.08 0.77 4.24
C ALA A 46 -3.06 1.53 3.34
N PHE A 47 -4.29 1.05 3.19
CA PHE A 47 -5.26 1.61 2.26
C PHE A 47 -5.80 2.95 2.78
N ASP A 48 -6.17 3.03 4.07
CA ASP A 48 -6.63 4.27 4.70
C ASP A 48 -5.53 5.35 4.68
N THR A 49 -4.27 4.97 4.89
CA THR A 49 -3.15 5.92 4.81
C THR A 49 -2.93 6.41 3.38
N ALA A 50 -3.02 5.51 2.38
CA ALA A 50 -2.87 5.88 0.97
C ALA A 50 -3.95 6.87 0.52
N GLU A 51 -5.20 6.64 0.94
CA GLU A 51 -6.32 7.55 0.70
C GLU A 51 -6.11 8.89 1.42
N LYS A 52 -5.81 8.86 2.71
CA LYS A 52 -5.65 10.08 3.51
C LYS A 52 -4.48 10.98 3.06
N GLU A 53 -3.32 10.39 2.76
CA GLU A 53 -2.08 11.15 2.52
C GLU A 53 -1.84 11.47 1.03
N ALA A 54 -2.50 10.76 0.12
CA ALA A 54 -2.27 10.88 -1.33
C ALA A 54 -3.53 10.77 -2.21
N ASP A 55 -4.73 10.76 -1.60
CA ASP A 55 -6.03 10.66 -2.30
C ASP A 55 -6.15 9.43 -3.22
N ILE A 56 -5.53 8.31 -2.81
CA ILE A 56 -5.52 7.07 -3.59
C ILE A 56 -6.73 6.22 -3.21
N ALA A 57 -7.72 6.17 -4.11
CA ALA A 57 -8.90 5.34 -3.91
C ALA A 57 -8.55 3.84 -3.75
N PRO A 58 -9.13 3.14 -2.75
CA PRO A 58 -8.91 1.71 -2.57
C PRO A 58 -9.57 0.89 -3.69
N LEU A 59 -8.77 0.14 -4.44
CA LEU A 59 -9.27 -0.76 -5.50
C LEU A 59 -9.47 -2.20 -5.02
N LEU A 60 -8.96 -2.53 -3.83
CA LEU A 60 -9.07 -3.86 -3.23
C LEU A 60 -9.88 -3.75 -1.94
N ASP A 61 -10.79 -4.70 -1.75
CA ASP A 61 -11.55 -4.83 -0.52
C ASP A 61 -10.75 -5.58 0.55
N VAL A 62 -10.76 -5.06 1.78
CA VAL A 62 -10.00 -5.65 2.91
C VAL A 62 -10.55 -7.02 3.30
N GLU A 63 -11.87 -7.20 3.31
CA GLU A 63 -12.50 -8.48 3.66
C GLU A 63 -12.08 -9.58 2.69
N ASP A 64 -12.10 -9.26 1.40
CA ASP A 64 -11.71 -10.21 0.35
C ASP A 64 -10.23 -10.55 0.43
N MET A 65 -9.38 -9.55 0.61
CA MET A 65 -7.94 -9.75 0.76
C MET A 65 -7.59 -10.60 1.98
N VAL A 66 -8.30 -10.43 3.11
CA VAL A 66 -8.10 -11.24 4.31
C VAL A 66 -8.56 -12.70 4.10
N LYS A 67 -9.63 -12.93 3.35
CA LYS A 67 -10.12 -14.30 3.07
C LYS A 67 -9.22 -15.06 2.09
N MET A 68 -8.61 -14.36 1.14
CA MET A 68 -7.78 -14.99 0.09
C MET A 68 -6.34 -15.20 0.55
N LYS A 69 -5.83 -16.44 0.45
CA LYS A 69 -4.39 -16.71 0.64
C LYS A 69 -3.55 -16.33 -0.57
N ASN A 70 -4.12 -16.43 -1.77
CA ASN A 70 -3.49 -16.10 -3.03
C ASN A 70 -4.45 -15.17 -3.81
N PRO A 71 -4.37 -13.85 -3.61
CA PRO A 71 -5.21 -12.91 -4.35
C PRO A 71 -4.88 -12.93 -5.85
N ASP A 72 -5.84 -12.55 -6.70
CA ASP A 72 -5.59 -12.45 -8.15
C ASP A 72 -4.48 -11.42 -8.42
N TRP A 73 -3.47 -11.85 -9.15
CA TRP A 73 -2.26 -11.05 -9.33
C TRP A 73 -2.50 -9.79 -10.18
N LYS A 74 -3.51 -9.80 -11.07
CA LYS A 74 -3.84 -8.63 -11.88
C LYS A 74 -4.48 -7.56 -11.02
N CYS A 75 -5.41 -7.94 -10.12
CA CYS A 75 -6.02 -7.00 -9.17
C CYS A 75 -4.96 -6.34 -8.28
N VAL A 76 -4.05 -7.14 -7.71
CA VAL A 76 -2.94 -6.61 -6.89
C VAL A 76 -2.01 -5.73 -7.73
N PHE A 77 -1.58 -6.18 -8.90
CA PHE A 77 -0.72 -5.41 -9.80
C PHE A 77 -1.34 -4.06 -10.18
N THR A 78 -2.62 -4.06 -10.58
CA THR A 78 -3.35 -2.83 -10.93
C THR A 78 -3.38 -1.86 -9.76
N TYR A 79 -3.63 -2.33 -8.55
CA TYR A 79 -3.66 -1.44 -7.40
C TYR A 79 -2.27 -0.93 -7.01
N VAL A 80 -1.24 -1.78 -7.02
CA VAL A 80 0.15 -1.36 -6.80
C VAL A 80 0.60 -0.33 -7.83
N GLN A 81 0.24 -0.52 -9.10
CA GLN A 81 0.53 0.44 -10.16
C GLN A 81 -0.18 1.78 -9.94
N SER A 82 -1.44 1.75 -9.49
CA SER A 82 -2.18 2.96 -9.11
C SER A 82 -1.48 3.69 -7.96
N ILE A 83 -1.16 2.98 -6.87
CA ILE A 83 -0.48 3.55 -5.70
C ILE A 83 0.85 4.19 -6.12
N TYR A 84 1.72 3.46 -6.80
CA TYR A 84 3.04 3.96 -7.16
C TYR A 84 2.97 5.22 -8.03
N ARG A 85 2.02 5.29 -8.98
CA ARG A 85 1.84 6.46 -9.83
C ARG A 85 1.47 7.69 -9.01
N HIS A 86 0.43 7.60 -8.18
CA HIS A 86 -0.03 8.73 -7.36
C HIS A 86 1.03 9.18 -6.37
N LEU A 87 1.76 8.25 -5.74
CA LEU A 87 2.84 8.58 -4.81
C LEU A 87 4.00 9.30 -5.51
N LYS A 88 4.36 8.87 -6.73
CA LYS A 88 5.39 9.55 -7.52
C LYS A 88 4.96 10.94 -7.96
N ASP A 89 3.72 11.10 -8.38
CA ASP A 89 3.17 12.41 -8.74
C ASP A 89 3.15 13.34 -7.52
N HIS A 90 2.75 12.82 -6.35
CA HIS A 90 2.75 13.57 -5.10
C HIS A 90 4.17 13.98 -4.64
N GLU A 91 5.16 13.09 -4.76
CA GLU A 91 6.57 13.40 -4.49
C GLU A 91 7.11 14.51 -5.42
N ASN A 92 6.80 14.42 -6.72
CA ASN A 92 7.21 15.42 -7.72
C ASN A 92 6.58 16.80 -7.43
N ASN A 93 5.30 16.84 -7.05
CA ASN A 93 4.60 18.08 -6.73
C ASN A 93 5.17 18.75 -5.46
N LYS A 94 5.59 17.96 -4.46
CA LYS A 94 6.31 18.51 -3.29
C LYS A 94 7.69 19.07 -3.64
N ALA A 95 8.35 18.50 -4.63
CA ALA A 95 9.66 18.97 -5.09
C ALA A 95 9.59 20.27 -5.93
N ASN A 96 8.42 20.60 -6.50
CA ASN A 96 8.21 21.80 -7.32
C ASN A 96 6.95 22.60 -6.86
N PRO A 97 7.04 23.41 -5.79
CA PRO A 97 5.88 24.12 -5.23
C PRO A 97 5.35 25.32 -6.05
N ILE A 98 5.92 25.64 -7.21
CA ILE A 98 5.72 26.93 -7.91
C ILE A 98 4.48 26.94 -8.83
N GLU A 99 3.79 25.81 -9.02
CA GLU A 99 2.61 25.70 -9.91
C GLU A 99 1.25 25.65 -9.19
N GLN A 100 1.17 26.05 -7.92
CA GLN A 100 -0.10 26.25 -7.17
C GLN A 100 -0.24 27.69 -6.69
#